data_AF-A0A760MSE8-F1
#
_entry.id   AF-A0A760MSE8-F1
#
_cell.length_a   1.000
_cell.length_b   1.000
_cell.length_c   1.000
_cell.angle_alpha   90.00
_cell.angle_beta   90.00
_cell.angle_gamma   90.00
#
_symmetry.space_group_name_H-M   'P 1'
#
loop_
_entity.id
_entity.type
_entity.pdbx_description
1 polymer ?
#
loop_
_entity_poly.entity_id
_entity_poly.type
_entity_poly.pdbx_seq_one_letter_code
_entity_poly.pdbx_strand_id
1 'polypeptide(L)'
;GVQVTNATLNSSAGAITVSASTGDIVLEGTAKLTAVDNISIRALSGAVTGGTSEVHSAGGATEVSAGFGNLTLGAANYTAATNLSLSTTDGQLSVGNGAKLEAIAGNITLNGSATSGDAVSVSGGTLSAVNGSLVLNGTANNGAGVKVQNATLNASSLAVNGSSQSGNGFSLTNTTLQGDLSDLMNVTLSSKGSGAGATNILDSSVVNTSNRDTLLNMTIENLTSVDMNGTAIYNNATAWNKSYETAENPNAGWIFENTSVNATSADLKGVGFINAAINISNGSLNITNNGAAVLSNSTVNVSNGNVSIVSAAGKADLAETNITAQGNITLTTPDQTNLTNGTLNSSTGAVSVTAQGG
;
A
#
# COMPACT_ATOMS: atom_id res chain seq x y z
N GLY A 1 -29.14 -8.46 -18.78
CA GLY A 1 -27.99 -7.58 -19.04
C GLY A 1 -28.37 -6.45 -19.98
N VAL A 2 -27.58 -5.38 -19.99
CA VAL A 2 -27.76 -4.20 -20.85
C VAL A 2 -26.47 -3.96 -21.61
N GLN A 3 -26.57 -3.69 -22.91
CA GLN A 3 -25.42 -3.29 -23.74
C GLN A 3 -25.66 -1.89 -24.27
N VAL A 4 -24.70 -0.99 -24.04
CA VAL A 4 -24.64 0.35 -24.62
C VAL A 4 -23.36 0.41 -25.43
N THR A 5 -23.47 0.19 -26.73
CA THR A 5 -22.32 0.09 -27.64
C THR A 5 -22.39 1.20 -28.67
N ASN A 6 -21.37 2.06 -28.72
CA ASN A 6 -21.32 3.20 -29.66
C ASN A 6 -22.59 4.07 -29.65
N ALA A 7 -23.22 4.20 -28.48
CA ALA A 7 -24.49 4.90 -28.32
C ALA A 7 -24.36 6.06 -27.34
N THR A 8 -25.20 7.08 -27.54
CA THR A 8 -25.29 8.24 -26.65
C THR A 8 -26.62 8.23 -25.92
N LEU A 9 -26.57 8.22 -24.59
CA LEU A 9 -27.71 8.47 -23.72
C LEU A 9 -27.54 9.86 -23.13
N ASN A 10 -28.48 10.76 -23.44
CA ASN A 10 -28.42 12.15 -22.99
C ASN A 10 -29.71 12.54 -22.26
N SER A 11 -29.57 13.14 -21.09
CA SER A 11 -30.68 13.72 -20.32
C SER A 11 -30.39 15.19 -20.03
N SER A 12 -31.12 16.08 -20.71
CA SER A 12 -30.91 17.53 -20.64
C SER A 12 -31.58 18.20 -19.44
N ALA A 13 -32.31 17.46 -18.62
CA ALA A 13 -33.06 18.02 -17.49
C ALA A 13 -33.16 17.08 -16.27
N GLY A 14 -32.60 15.87 -16.33
CA GLY A 14 -32.73 14.89 -15.25
C GLY A 14 -31.60 13.89 -15.21
N ALA A 15 -31.83 12.81 -14.47
CA ALA A 15 -30.88 11.73 -14.26
C ALA A 15 -30.87 10.72 -15.42
N ILE A 16 -29.84 9.88 -15.46
CA ILE A 16 -29.81 8.63 -16.24
C ILE A 16 -29.68 7.46 -15.28
N THR A 17 -30.47 6.41 -15.50
CA THR A 17 -30.30 5.13 -14.81
C THR A 17 -30.22 4.00 -15.82
N VAL A 18 -29.12 3.25 -15.77
CA VAL A 18 -28.93 2.00 -16.52
C VAL A 18 -28.87 0.88 -15.49
N SER A 19 -29.82 -0.04 -15.53
CA SER A 19 -29.90 -1.11 -14.54
C SER A 19 -30.13 -2.48 -15.15
N ALA A 20 -29.52 -3.48 -14.54
CA ALA A 20 -29.75 -4.89 -14.84
C ALA A 20 -30.00 -5.61 -13.51
N SER A 21 -31.19 -6.21 -13.36
CA SER A 21 -31.46 -7.07 -12.20
C SER A 21 -30.65 -8.36 -12.30
N THR A 22 -30.58 -8.94 -13.48
CA THR A 22 -29.76 -10.12 -13.80
C THR A 22 -28.90 -9.86 -15.04
N GLY A 23 -27.69 -10.40 -15.02
CA GLY A 23 -26.68 -10.26 -16.08
C GLY A 23 -25.97 -8.91 -16.09
N ASP A 24 -25.04 -8.79 -17.04
CA ASP A 24 -24.03 -7.73 -17.03
C ASP A 24 -24.51 -6.43 -17.66
N ILE A 25 -23.87 -5.32 -17.29
CA ILE A 25 -23.95 -4.06 -18.02
C ILE A 25 -22.64 -3.83 -18.73
N VAL A 26 -22.69 -3.62 -20.04
CA VAL A 26 -21.52 -3.43 -20.87
C VAL A 26 -21.63 -2.09 -21.59
N LEU A 27 -20.70 -1.18 -21.29
CA LEU A 27 -20.49 0.08 -21.97
C LEU A 27 -19.23 -0.08 -22.84
N GLU A 28 -19.42 -0.23 -24.15
CA GLU A 28 -18.34 -0.57 -25.07
C GLU A 28 -18.27 0.37 -26.26
N GLY A 29 -17.08 0.44 -26.86
CA GLY A 29 -16.77 1.45 -27.88
C GLY A 29 -16.90 2.87 -27.29
N THR A 30 -17.40 3.82 -28.09
CA THR A 30 -17.57 5.22 -27.67
C THR A 30 -18.92 5.45 -26.97
N ALA A 31 -19.31 4.55 -26.07
CA ALA A 31 -20.53 4.70 -25.29
C ALA A 31 -20.47 5.99 -24.45
N LYS A 32 -21.49 6.84 -24.57
CA LYS A 32 -21.54 8.15 -23.93
C LYS A 32 -22.82 8.35 -23.13
N LEU A 33 -22.68 8.59 -21.84
CA LEU A 33 -23.79 8.95 -20.95
C LEU A 33 -23.58 10.38 -20.46
N THR A 34 -24.58 11.24 -20.66
CA THR A 34 -24.52 12.63 -20.19
C THR A 34 -25.84 13.02 -19.55
N ALA A 35 -25.79 13.52 -18.32
CA ALA A 35 -26.97 13.92 -17.57
C ALA A 35 -26.73 15.25 -16.85
N VAL A 36 -27.78 16.07 -16.73
CA VAL A 36 -27.75 17.27 -15.88
C VAL A 36 -27.70 16.88 -14.41
N ASP A 37 -28.40 15.82 -14.02
CA ASP A 37 -28.42 15.29 -12.66
C ASP A 37 -27.62 13.98 -12.57
N ASN A 38 -27.91 13.13 -11.59
CA ASN A 38 -27.18 11.89 -11.31
C ASN A 38 -27.13 10.91 -12.49
N ILE A 39 -26.04 10.15 -12.57
CA ILE A 39 -25.93 8.95 -13.41
C ILE A 39 -25.77 7.74 -12.51
N SER A 40 -26.64 6.74 -12.67
CA SER A 40 -26.57 5.48 -11.94
C SER A 40 -26.46 4.30 -12.92
N ILE A 41 -25.43 3.47 -12.76
CA ILE A 41 -25.19 2.26 -13.54
C ILE A 41 -25.12 1.08 -12.58
N ARG A 42 -26.11 0.19 -12.59
CA ARG A 42 -26.32 -0.81 -11.53
C ARG A 42 -26.60 -2.20 -12.07
N ALA A 43 -25.60 -3.08 -12.01
CA ALA A 43 -25.78 -4.51 -12.26
C ALA A 43 -25.93 -5.24 -10.91
N LEU A 44 -27.16 -5.54 -10.49
CA LEU A 44 -27.43 -6.06 -9.12
C LEU A 44 -26.80 -7.41 -8.84
N SER A 45 -26.65 -8.27 -9.85
CA SER A 45 -26.02 -9.59 -9.73
C SER A 45 -24.97 -9.86 -10.79
N GLY A 46 -24.78 -8.94 -11.74
CA GLY A 46 -23.84 -9.08 -12.84
C GLY A 46 -22.62 -8.18 -12.70
N ALA A 47 -21.76 -8.24 -13.71
CA ALA A 47 -20.61 -7.37 -13.86
C ALA A 47 -20.98 -6.03 -14.53
N VAL A 48 -20.10 -5.05 -14.39
CA VAL A 48 -20.14 -3.81 -15.16
C VAL A 48 -18.80 -3.67 -15.89
N THR A 49 -18.83 -3.59 -17.21
CA THR A 49 -17.65 -3.30 -18.03
C THR A 49 -17.80 -1.91 -18.65
N GLY A 50 -16.90 -1.00 -18.32
CA GLY A 50 -16.91 0.39 -18.80
C GLY A 50 -16.07 0.62 -20.07
N GLY A 51 -15.15 -0.29 -20.43
CA GLY A 51 -14.33 -0.17 -21.63
C GLY A 51 -13.67 1.21 -21.78
N THR A 52 -13.98 1.90 -22.88
CA THR A 52 -13.54 3.27 -23.21
C THR A 52 -14.68 4.30 -23.11
N SER A 53 -15.68 4.05 -22.26
CA SER A 53 -16.88 4.89 -22.18
C SER A 53 -16.63 6.28 -21.57
N GLU A 54 -17.50 7.22 -21.93
CA GLU A 54 -17.58 8.57 -21.36
C GLU A 54 -18.84 8.69 -20.52
N VAL A 55 -18.70 9.03 -19.23
CA VAL A 55 -19.84 9.25 -18.33
C VAL A 55 -19.68 10.62 -17.68
N HIS A 56 -20.66 11.50 -17.88
CA HIS A 56 -20.60 12.88 -17.40
C HIS A 56 -21.92 13.30 -16.73
N SER A 57 -21.87 13.50 -15.41
CA SER A 57 -22.94 14.14 -14.65
C SER A 57 -22.59 15.61 -14.38
N ALA A 58 -23.32 16.53 -15.01
CA ALA A 58 -22.99 17.96 -15.01
C ALA A 58 -23.34 18.69 -13.70
N GLY A 59 -24.32 18.18 -12.94
CA GLY A 59 -24.76 18.76 -11.66
C GLY A 59 -24.93 17.74 -10.54
N GLY A 60 -24.84 16.44 -10.84
CA GLY A 60 -25.08 15.35 -9.89
C GLY A 60 -23.85 14.51 -9.59
N ALA A 61 -24.11 13.35 -8.99
CA ALA A 61 -23.16 12.29 -8.71
C ALA A 61 -23.16 11.25 -9.84
N THR A 62 -22.09 10.45 -9.89
CA THR A 62 -22.06 9.23 -10.69
C THR A 62 -21.87 8.04 -9.76
N GLU A 63 -22.78 7.07 -9.84
CA GLU A 63 -22.77 5.84 -9.06
C GLU A 63 -22.71 4.64 -9.98
N VAL A 64 -21.69 3.80 -9.83
CA VAL A 64 -21.51 2.58 -10.61
C VAL A 64 -21.35 1.40 -9.68
N SER A 65 -22.24 0.43 -9.76
CA SER A 65 -22.16 -0.77 -8.94
C SER A 65 -22.34 -2.06 -9.72
N ALA A 66 -21.49 -3.02 -9.39
CA ALA A 66 -21.65 -4.42 -9.74
C ALA A 66 -21.96 -5.22 -8.46
N GLY A 67 -22.80 -6.25 -8.59
CA GLY A 67 -23.16 -7.12 -7.47
C GLY A 67 -22.04 -8.12 -7.18
N PHE A 68 -22.27 -9.36 -7.59
CA PHE A 68 -21.31 -10.47 -7.51
C PHE A 68 -20.38 -10.57 -8.73
N GLY A 69 -20.47 -9.61 -9.66
CA GLY A 69 -19.59 -9.50 -10.80
C GLY A 69 -18.52 -8.43 -10.58
N ASN A 70 -17.51 -8.44 -11.46
CA ASN A 70 -16.47 -7.42 -11.46
C ASN A 70 -17.02 -6.08 -11.97
N LEU A 71 -16.41 -4.99 -11.50
CA LEU A 71 -16.51 -3.67 -12.10
C LEU A 71 -15.19 -3.34 -12.79
N THR A 72 -15.16 -3.35 -14.12
CA THR A 72 -13.93 -3.14 -14.88
C THR A 72 -14.05 -1.90 -15.76
N LEU A 73 -13.28 -0.86 -15.43
CA LEU A 73 -13.10 0.30 -16.28
C LEU A 73 -11.79 0.13 -17.05
N GLY A 74 -11.84 0.19 -18.39
CA GLY A 74 -10.64 0.28 -19.22
C GLY A 74 -10.10 1.72 -19.22
N ALA A 75 -9.88 2.30 -20.39
CA ALA A 75 -9.55 3.72 -20.53
C ALA A 75 -10.82 4.62 -20.47
N ALA A 76 -11.68 4.40 -19.47
CA ALA A 76 -12.94 5.12 -19.33
C ALA A 76 -12.73 6.54 -18.75
N ASN A 77 -13.58 7.49 -19.13
CA ASN A 77 -13.52 8.87 -18.66
C ASN A 77 -14.83 9.25 -17.94
N TYR A 78 -14.80 9.21 -16.60
CA TYR A 78 -15.96 9.45 -15.76
C TYR A 78 -15.78 10.76 -14.98
N THR A 79 -16.73 11.67 -15.14
CA THR A 79 -16.74 12.96 -14.45
C THR A 79 -18.07 13.18 -13.75
N ALA A 80 -18.02 13.56 -12.48
CA ALA A 80 -19.17 13.97 -11.69
C ALA A 80 -18.95 15.37 -11.12
N ALA A 81 -19.99 16.20 -11.12
CA ALA A 81 -19.96 17.50 -10.47
C ALA A 81 -19.76 17.36 -8.95
N THR A 82 -20.40 16.35 -8.35
CA THR A 82 -20.29 16.04 -6.92
C THR A 82 -19.45 14.78 -6.70
N ASN A 83 -20.04 13.68 -6.27
CA ASN A 83 -19.35 12.44 -5.91
C ASN A 83 -19.28 11.47 -7.08
N LEU A 84 -18.20 10.69 -7.12
CA LEU A 84 -18.05 9.56 -8.02
C LEU A 84 -17.81 8.31 -7.16
N SER A 85 -18.81 7.42 -7.12
CA SER A 85 -18.79 6.20 -6.29
C SER A 85 -18.82 4.97 -7.18
N LEU A 86 -17.82 4.10 -7.02
CA LEU A 86 -17.71 2.83 -7.73
C LEU A 86 -17.67 1.71 -6.69
N SER A 87 -18.48 0.68 -6.87
CA SER A 87 -18.55 -0.41 -5.90
C SER A 87 -18.82 -1.79 -6.50
N THR A 88 -18.34 -2.79 -5.77
CA THR A 88 -18.64 -4.21 -5.98
C THR A 88 -19.09 -4.82 -4.64
N THR A 89 -20.00 -5.79 -4.65
CA THR A 89 -20.35 -6.53 -3.42
C THR A 89 -19.43 -7.74 -3.21
N ASP A 90 -19.17 -8.50 -4.26
CA ASP A 90 -18.25 -9.65 -4.28
C ASP A 90 -17.65 -9.79 -5.68
N GLY A 91 -16.80 -8.84 -6.02
CA GLY A 91 -16.10 -8.77 -7.30
C GLY A 91 -14.90 -7.83 -7.21
N GLN A 92 -13.98 -7.97 -8.14
CA GLN A 92 -12.89 -7.01 -8.27
C GLN A 92 -13.43 -5.70 -8.86
N LEU A 93 -13.02 -4.58 -8.25
CA LEU A 93 -13.12 -3.25 -8.85
C LEU A 93 -11.78 -2.91 -9.50
N SER A 94 -11.74 -2.84 -10.82
CA SER A 94 -10.54 -2.54 -11.60
C SER A 94 -10.69 -1.24 -12.37
N VAL A 95 -9.74 -0.32 -12.19
CA VAL A 95 -9.57 0.92 -12.96
C VAL A 95 -8.30 0.77 -13.78
N GLY A 96 -8.44 0.65 -15.10
CA GLY A 96 -7.37 0.34 -16.02
C GLY A 96 -6.59 1.55 -16.55
N ASN A 97 -5.66 1.24 -17.44
CA ASN A 97 -4.73 2.22 -17.98
C ASN A 97 -5.43 3.26 -18.86
N GLY A 98 -5.10 4.52 -18.67
CA GLY A 98 -5.72 5.66 -19.35
C GLY A 98 -7.09 6.06 -18.79
N ALA A 99 -7.59 5.39 -17.74
CA ALA A 99 -8.82 5.83 -17.09
C ALA A 99 -8.65 7.22 -16.48
N LYS A 100 -9.68 8.05 -16.58
CA LYS A 100 -9.77 9.35 -15.90
C LYS A 100 -11.04 9.38 -15.07
N LEU A 101 -10.88 9.46 -13.76
CA LEU A 101 -11.98 9.58 -12.80
C LEU A 101 -11.88 10.95 -12.14
N GLU A 102 -12.92 11.77 -12.27
CA GLU A 102 -12.92 13.16 -11.78
C GLU A 102 -14.20 13.47 -11.00
N ALA A 103 -14.03 13.88 -9.74
CA ALA A 103 -15.06 14.49 -8.92
C ALA A 103 -14.71 15.97 -8.73
N ILE A 104 -15.54 16.88 -9.27
CA ILE A 104 -15.19 18.30 -9.35
C ILE A 104 -15.24 18.96 -7.96
N ALA A 105 -16.35 18.79 -7.25
CA ALA A 105 -16.56 19.38 -5.92
C ALA A 105 -16.72 18.34 -4.80
N GLY A 106 -16.74 17.05 -5.13
CA GLY A 106 -16.98 15.97 -4.17
C GLY A 106 -15.86 14.95 -4.12
N ASN A 107 -16.21 13.77 -3.61
CA ASN A 107 -15.26 12.70 -3.33
C ASN A 107 -15.26 11.65 -4.45
N ILE A 108 -14.13 10.95 -4.58
CA ILE A 108 -14.07 9.67 -5.29
C ILE A 108 -14.02 8.55 -4.25
N THR A 109 -14.89 7.56 -4.37
CA THR A 109 -14.87 6.37 -3.50
C THR A 109 -14.87 5.11 -4.34
N LEU A 110 -13.87 4.25 -4.13
CA LEU A 110 -13.78 2.92 -4.71
C LEU A 110 -13.98 1.88 -3.60
N ASN A 111 -15.01 1.03 -3.71
CA ASN A 111 -15.29 -0.04 -2.77
C ASN A 111 -15.21 -1.41 -3.47
N GLY A 112 -14.13 -2.14 -3.22
CA GLY A 112 -13.88 -3.47 -3.76
C GLY A 112 -14.02 -4.56 -2.70
N SER A 113 -14.52 -5.73 -3.07
CA SER A 113 -14.53 -6.91 -2.20
C SER A 113 -14.32 -8.15 -3.05
N ALA A 114 -13.19 -8.85 -2.90
CA ALA A 114 -12.85 -9.97 -3.78
C ALA A 114 -12.50 -11.23 -3.00
N THR A 115 -13.15 -12.34 -3.36
CA THR A 115 -12.78 -13.67 -2.85
C THR A 115 -11.42 -14.15 -3.38
N SER A 116 -10.99 -13.66 -4.55
CA SER A 116 -9.68 -13.98 -5.13
C SER A 116 -9.19 -12.82 -5.99
N GLY A 117 -7.91 -12.47 -5.85
CA GLY A 117 -7.29 -11.35 -6.55
C GLY A 117 -7.43 -10.03 -5.78
N ASP A 118 -6.98 -8.95 -6.40
CA ASP A 118 -7.04 -7.63 -5.77
C ASP A 118 -8.48 -7.13 -5.68
N ALA A 119 -8.92 -6.62 -4.53
CA ALA A 119 -10.30 -6.16 -4.36
C ALA A 119 -10.54 -4.80 -5.02
N VAL A 120 -9.65 -3.84 -4.79
CA VAL A 120 -9.53 -2.61 -5.58
C VAL A 120 -8.19 -2.64 -6.30
N SER A 121 -8.20 -2.52 -7.63
CA SER A 121 -7.01 -2.44 -8.46
C SER A 121 -7.06 -1.20 -9.36
N VAL A 122 -6.17 -0.24 -9.14
CA VAL A 122 -5.96 0.91 -10.03
C VAL A 122 -4.63 0.70 -10.74
N SER A 123 -4.65 0.49 -12.05
CA SER A 123 -3.47 0.20 -12.86
C SER A 123 -3.41 1.11 -14.09
N GLY A 124 -2.72 2.25 -13.97
CA GLY A 124 -2.48 3.16 -15.11
C GLY A 124 -3.45 4.34 -15.29
N GLY A 125 -4.21 4.75 -14.28
CA GLY A 125 -5.23 5.82 -14.38
C GLY A 125 -4.94 7.09 -13.58
N THR A 126 -5.75 8.12 -13.79
CA THR A 126 -5.76 9.37 -13.00
C THR A 126 -7.07 9.51 -12.24
N LEU A 127 -6.97 9.62 -10.92
CA LEU A 127 -8.09 9.88 -10.01
C LEU A 127 -7.93 11.27 -9.42
N SER A 128 -8.91 12.15 -9.65
CA SER A 128 -8.86 13.56 -9.27
C SER A 128 -10.11 13.98 -8.50
N ALA A 129 -9.93 14.27 -7.21
CA ALA A 129 -10.93 14.84 -6.30
C ALA A 129 -10.32 16.04 -5.57
N VAL A 130 -9.77 17.02 -6.32
CA VAL A 130 -8.95 18.12 -5.76
C VAL A 130 -9.67 18.88 -4.63
N ASN A 131 -10.99 19.02 -4.72
CA ASN A 131 -11.79 19.71 -3.70
C ASN A 131 -12.45 18.75 -2.69
N GLY A 132 -12.10 17.47 -2.71
CA GLY A 132 -12.68 16.43 -1.86
C GLY A 132 -11.66 15.35 -1.50
N SER A 133 -12.14 14.19 -1.09
CA SER A 133 -11.31 13.07 -0.71
C SER A 133 -11.29 11.97 -1.78
N LEU A 134 -10.17 11.25 -1.82
CA LEU A 134 -10.09 9.95 -2.47
C LEU A 134 -10.11 8.87 -1.39
N VAL A 135 -11.07 7.95 -1.48
CA VAL A 135 -11.21 6.84 -0.54
C VAL A 135 -11.16 5.52 -1.30
N LEU A 136 -10.17 4.70 -1.00
CA LEU A 136 -9.98 3.37 -1.57
C LEU A 136 -10.22 2.34 -0.48
N ASN A 137 -11.32 1.60 -0.57
CA ASN A 137 -11.68 0.53 0.37
C ASN A 137 -11.66 -0.80 -0.35
N GLY A 138 -10.81 -1.72 0.10
CA GLY A 138 -10.69 -3.02 -0.53
C GLY A 138 -10.51 -4.14 0.49
N THR A 139 -11.32 -5.18 0.39
CA THR A 139 -11.21 -6.38 1.22
C THR A 139 -11.01 -7.60 0.32
N ALA A 140 -9.86 -8.27 0.45
CA ALA A 140 -9.53 -9.46 -0.31
C ALA A 140 -9.30 -10.68 0.59
N ASN A 141 -9.70 -11.88 0.16
CA ASN A 141 -9.26 -13.10 0.84
C ASN A 141 -7.82 -13.46 0.43
N ASN A 142 -7.52 -13.38 -0.86
CA ASN A 142 -6.19 -13.60 -1.42
C ASN A 142 -5.88 -12.50 -2.43
N GLY A 143 -4.67 -11.95 -2.45
CA GLY A 143 -4.32 -10.76 -3.24
C GLY A 143 -4.25 -9.50 -2.39
N ALA A 144 -4.24 -8.32 -3.00
CA ALA A 144 -4.23 -7.05 -2.27
C ALA A 144 -5.66 -6.61 -1.89
N GLY A 145 -5.85 -6.06 -0.70
CA GLY A 145 -7.06 -5.30 -0.40
C GLY A 145 -7.17 -4.12 -1.37
N VAL A 146 -6.15 -3.25 -1.36
CA VAL A 146 -6.02 -2.15 -2.33
C VAL A 146 -4.69 -2.24 -3.05
N LYS A 147 -4.70 -2.23 -4.38
CA LYS A 147 -3.51 -2.11 -5.22
C LYS A 147 -3.62 -0.89 -6.11
N VAL A 148 -2.60 -0.03 -6.06
CA VAL A 148 -2.44 1.12 -6.94
C VAL A 148 -1.08 1.03 -7.61
N GLN A 149 -1.08 1.05 -8.93
CA GLN A 149 0.12 0.93 -9.73
C GLN A 149 0.07 1.83 -10.97
N ASN A 150 1.18 2.50 -11.27
CA ASN A 150 1.32 3.36 -12.46
C ASN A 150 0.24 4.46 -12.52
N ALA A 151 -0.22 4.95 -11.37
CA ALA A 151 -1.40 5.82 -11.28
C ALA A 151 -1.05 7.20 -10.72
N THR A 152 -1.89 8.17 -11.02
CA THR A 152 -1.85 9.51 -10.42
C THR A 152 -3.06 9.72 -9.53
N LEU A 153 -2.82 10.07 -8.27
CA LEU A 153 -3.85 10.40 -7.30
C LEU A 153 -3.73 11.88 -6.91
N ASN A 154 -4.81 12.64 -7.02
CA ASN A 154 -4.86 14.05 -6.68
C ASN A 154 -6.15 14.37 -5.92
N ALA A 155 -6.04 14.76 -4.65
CA ALA A 155 -7.17 15.09 -3.79
C ALA A 155 -6.72 15.98 -2.62
N SER A 156 -7.67 16.55 -1.89
CA SER A 156 -7.37 17.22 -0.61
C SER A 156 -6.97 16.23 0.50
N SER A 157 -7.42 14.98 0.39
CA SER A 157 -7.03 13.88 1.28
C SER A 157 -7.16 12.52 0.60
N LEU A 158 -6.38 11.55 1.05
CA LEU A 158 -6.39 10.17 0.58
C LEU A 158 -6.54 9.23 1.78
N ALA A 159 -7.50 8.32 1.70
CA ALA A 159 -7.59 7.17 2.58
C ALA A 159 -7.45 5.88 1.77
N VAL A 160 -6.45 5.07 2.13
CA VAL A 160 -6.24 3.73 1.59
C VAL A 160 -6.51 2.71 2.70
N ASN A 161 -7.66 2.05 2.62
CA ASN A 161 -8.12 1.06 3.58
C ASN A 161 -8.15 -0.31 2.90
N GLY A 162 -7.05 -1.05 3.01
CA GLY A 162 -6.88 -2.33 2.33
C GLY A 162 -6.73 -3.49 3.31
N SER A 163 -7.61 -4.47 3.25
CA SER A 163 -7.53 -5.68 4.07
C SER A 163 -7.28 -6.92 3.21
N SER A 164 -6.33 -7.77 3.62
CA SER A 164 -6.09 -9.07 2.98
C SER A 164 -5.78 -10.17 3.98
N GLN A 165 -6.29 -11.39 3.75
CA GLN A 165 -6.02 -12.51 4.65
C GLN A 165 -4.66 -13.18 4.42
N SER A 166 -4.12 -13.11 3.19
CA SER A 166 -2.88 -13.82 2.81
C SER A 166 -1.96 -13.06 1.84
N GLY A 167 -2.33 -11.87 1.39
CA GLY A 167 -1.55 -11.05 0.47
C GLY A 167 -1.17 -9.69 1.06
N ASN A 168 -1.39 -8.62 0.32
CA ASN A 168 -1.10 -7.27 0.82
C ASN A 168 -2.36 -6.62 1.41
N GLY A 169 -2.27 -5.95 2.55
CA GLY A 169 -3.36 -5.04 2.96
C GLY A 169 -3.54 -3.98 1.87
N PHE A 170 -2.48 -3.20 1.65
CA PHE A 170 -2.37 -2.31 0.50
C PHE A 170 -1.00 -2.36 -0.19
N SER A 171 -0.97 -1.98 -1.47
CA SER A 171 0.24 -1.80 -2.26
C SER A 171 0.14 -0.58 -3.15
N LEU A 172 1.02 0.41 -2.96
CA LEU A 172 1.15 1.57 -3.85
C LEU A 172 2.56 1.54 -4.46
N THR A 173 2.61 1.34 -5.78
CA THR A 173 3.88 1.28 -6.54
C THR A 173 3.78 2.16 -7.77
N ASN A 174 4.88 2.80 -8.17
CA ASN A 174 4.90 3.76 -9.27
C ASN A 174 3.66 4.70 -9.27
N THR A 175 3.33 5.23 -8.11
CA THR A 175 2.13 6.03 -7.84
C THR A 175 2.53 7.45 -7.55
N THR A 176 1.98 8.40 -8.31
CA THR A 176 2.21 9.82 -8.09
C THR A 176 1.12 10.38 -7.20
N LEU A 177 1.50 10.82 -5.99
CA LEU A 177 0.64 11.60 -5.10
C LEU A 177 0.85 13.09 -5.38
N GLN A 178 -0.19 13.78 -5.86
CA GLN A 178 -0.10 15.21 -6.22
C GLN A 178 -0.68 16.13 -5.15
N GLY A 179 -0.30 17.40 -5.23
CA GLY A 179 -0.86 18.47 -4.40
C GLY A 179 -0.71 18.16 -2.91
N ASP A 180 -1.82 18.26 -2.20
CA ASP A 180 -1.93 18.10 -0.74
C ASP A 180 -1.63 16.67 -0.25
N LEU A 181 -1.42 15.72 -1.16
CA LEU A 181 -1.07 14.33 -0.82
C LEU A 181 0.45 14.08 -0.82
N SER A 182 1.24 14.97 -1.43
CA SER A 182 2.66 14.70 -1.77
C SER A 182 3.58 14.56 -0.54
N ASP A 183 3.27 15.25 0.55
CA ASP A 183 4.02 15.21 1.81
C ASP A 183 3.50 14.17 2.81
N LEU A 184 2.47 13.40 2.40
CA LEU A 184 1.76 12.39 3.18
C LEU A 184 0.97 12.93 4.39
N MET A 185 0.88 14.24 4.62
CA MET A 185 0.16 14.78 5.78
C MET A 185 -1.35 14.54 5.70
N ASN A 186 -1.91 14.55 4.49
CA ASN A 186 -3.33 14.28 4.25
C ASN A 186 -3.58 12.86 3.73
N VAL A 187 -2.67 11.93 4.06
CA VAL A 187 -2.75 10.53 3.64
C VAL A 187 -2.92 9.64 4.86
N THR A 188 -3.96 8.80 4.84
CA THR A 188 -4.16 7.72 5.81
C THR A 188 -3.99 6.38 5.10
N LEU A 189 -3.13 5.53 5.66
CA LEU A 189 -2.90 4.16 5.22
C LEU A 189 -3.34 3.22 6.34
N SER A 190 -4.21 2.25 6.03
CA SER A 190 -4.65 1.25 7.00
C SER A 190 -4.72 -0.13 6.34
N SER A 191 -4.19 -1.12 7.06
CA SER A 191 -4.33 -2.53 6.77
C SER A 191 -5.20 -3.28 7.78
N LYS A 192 -6.02 -2.55 8.53
CA LYS A 192 -6.87 -3.12 9.58
C LYS A 192 -7.76 -4.25 9.06
N GLY A 193 -7.76 -5.35 9.81
CA GLY A 193 -8.53 -6.55 9.48
C GLY A 193 -7.79 -7.55 8.61
N SER A 194 -6.55 -7.25 8.19
CA SER A 194 -5.71 -8.18 7.47
C SER A 194 -5.25 -9.35 8.35
N GLY A 195 -4.91 -10.47 7.72
CA GLY A 195 -4.31 -11.62 8.37
C GLY A 195 -2.91 -11.32 8.92
N ALA A 196 -2.44 -12.14 9.87
CA ALA A 196 -1.14 -11.92 10.53
C ALA A 196 0.08 -12.00 9.58
N GLY A 197 -0.06 -12.74 8.46
CA GLY A 197 0.99 -12.85 7.44
C GLY A 197 0.88 -11.82 6.32
N ALA A 198 -0.16 -10.98 6.32
CA ALA A 198 -0.31 -9.94 5.32
C ALA A 198 0.68 -8.79 5.57
N THR A 199 1.20 -8.24 4.48
CA THR A 199 2.13 -7.10 4.49
C THR A 199 1.55 -5.91 3.73
N ASN A 200 2.23 -4.78 3.76
CA ASN A 200 1.92 -3.65 2.89
C ASN A 200 3.14 -3.30 2.05
N ILE A 201 2.94 -2.61 0.92
CA ILE A 201 4.02 -2.20 0.02
C ILE A 201 3.88 -0.73 -0.34
N LEU A 202 4.97 0.00 -0.15
CA LEU A 202 5.20 1.34 -0.67
C LEU A 202 6.55 1.35 -1.39
N ASP A 203 6.65 2.07 -2.50
CA ASP A 203 7.94 2.30 -3.15
C ASP A 203 8.34 3.78 -3.15
N SER A 204 9.50 4.05 -3.74
CA SER A 204 10.11 5.37 -3.76
C SER A 204 9.32 6.45 -4.52
N SER A 205 8.32 6.05 -5.31
CA SER A 205 7.40 7.01 -5.95
C SER A 205 6.44 7.64 -4.94
N VAL A 206 6.13 6.92 -3.85
CA VAL A 206 5.26 7.38 -2.76
C VAL A 206 6.09 7.96 -1.62
N VAL A 207 7.20 7.29 -1.28
CA VAL A 207 8.03 7.64 -0.12
C VAL A 207 9.40 8.12 -0.58
N ASN A 208 9.76 9.33 -0.19
CA ASN A 208 11.04 9.93 -0.55
C ASN A 208 11.61 10.72 0.63
N THR A 209 12.78 11.33 0.43
CA THR A 209 13.48 12.03 1.52
C THR A 209 12.68 13.18 2.14
N SER A 210 11.76 13.82 1.38
CA SER A 210 10.98 14.96 1.88
C SER A 210 9.78 14.57 2.75
N ASN A 211 9.19 13.39 2.53
CA ASN A 211 7.98 12.95 3.24
C ASN A 211 8.20 11.74 4.16
N ARG A 212 9.41 11.14 4.13
CA ARG A 212 9.80 10.00 4.97
C ARG A 212 9.45 10.19 6.44
N ASP A 213 9.76 11.33 7.02
CA ASP A 213 9.52 11.54 8.46
C ASP A 213 8.02 11.59 8.79
N THR A 214 7.18 12.06 7.85
CA THR A 214 5.72 11.96 7.96
C THR A 214 5.29 10.50 7.98
N LEU A 215 5.79 9.67 7.06
CA LEU A 215 5.51 8.23 7.03
C LEU A 215 5.93 7.54 8.33
N LEU A 216 7.14 7.81 8.81
CA LEU A 216 7.68 7.18 10.04
C LEU A 216 6.91 7.58 11.30
N ASN A 217 6.07 8.61 11.25
CA ASN A 217 5.18 8.97 12.36
C ASN A 217 3.80 8.29 12.26
N MET A 218 3.52 7.57 11.17
CA MET A 218 2.30 6.76 11.04
C MET A 218 2.43 5.44 11.80
N THR A 219 1.30 4.95 12.30
CA THR A 219 1.15 3.59 12.82
C THR A 219 0.24 2.82 11.88
N ILE A 220 0.77 1.80 11.22
CA ILE A 220 0.05 0.94 10.27
C ILE A 220 0.00 -0.47 10.85
N GLU A 221 -1.14 -1.15 10.75
CA GLU A 221 -1.44 -2.36 11.53
C GLU A 221 -0.53 -3.55 11.20
N ASN A 222 -0.10 -3.68 9.95
CA ASN A 222 0.79 -4.74 9.47
C ASN A 222 2.14 -4.18 9.00
N LEU A 223 3.16 -5.05 8.99
CA LEU A 223 4.49 -4.75 8.44
C LEU A 223 4.37 -4.15 7.04
N THR A 224 5.00 -2.99 6.87
CA THR A 224 5.00 -2.25 5.60
C THR A 224 6.41 -2.24 5.01
N SER A 225 6.55 -2.84 3.84
CA SER A 225 7.78 -2.76 3.04
C SER A 225 7.86 -1.43 2.34
N VAL A 226 9.02 -0.78 2.43
CA VAL A 226 9.27 0.54 1.85
C VAL A 226 10.58 0.51 1.06
N ASP A 227 10.47 0.58 -0.26
CA ASP A 227 11.63 0.75 -1.13
C ASP A 227 12.06 2.23 -1.17
N MET A 228 13.25 2.51 -0.64
CA MET A 228 13.80 3.86 -0.56
C MET A 228 14.67 4.24 -1.77
N ASN A 229 14.85 3.35 -2.75
CA ASN A 229 15.59 3.57 -4.00
C ASN A 229 16.97 4.24 -3.80
N GLY A 230 17.75 3.70 -2.87
CA GLY A 230 19.10 4.15 -2.53
C GLY A 230 19.17 5.36 -1.60
N THR A 231 18.03 5.98 -1.24
CA THR A 231 18.02 7.09 -0.29
C THR A 231 18.09 6.59 1.16
N ALA A 232 18.70 7.39 2.03
CA ALA A 232 18.84 7.02 3.43
C ALA A 232 17.50 7.13 4.19
N ILE A 233 17.13 6.05 4.90
CA ILE A 233 15.99 6.07 5.82
C ILE A 233 16.35 6.79 7.13
N TYR A 234 17.62 6.78 7.52
CA TYR A 234 18.10 7.56 8.65
C TYR A 234 19.52 8.03 8.38
N ASN A 235 19.76 9.33 8.45
CA ASN A 235 21.06 9.92 8.16
C ASN A 235 21.36 11.10 9.08
N ASN A 236 21.41 10.82 10.39
CA ASN A 236 21.63 11.84 11.41
C ASN A 236 22.81 11.46 12.30
N ALA A 237 23.58 12.44 12.77
CA ALA A 237 24.67 12.25 13.73
C ALA A 237 24.17 12.00 15.17
N THR A 238 23.01 11.35 15.32
CA THR A 238 22.32 11.10 16.58
C THR A 238 21.85 9.64 16.67
N ALA A 239 21.34 9.26 17.84
CA ALA A 239 20.79 7.92 18.04
C ALA A 239 19.42 7.77 17.38
N TRP A 240 19.17 6.61 16.76
CA TRP A 240 17.86 6.24 16.26
C TRP A 240 17.18 5.27 17.22
N ASN A 241 16.43 5.81 18.17
CA ASN A 241 15.71 5.02 19.17
C ASN A 241 14.20 5.10 18.90
N LYS A 242 13.60 4.03 18.38
CA LYS A 242 12.19 4.02 17.96
C LYS A 242 11.55 2.65 18.14
N SER A 243 10.30 2.65 18.59
CA SER A 243 9.40 1.50 18.58
C SER A 243 8.24 1.79 17.65
N TYR A 244 8.08 0.98 16.61
CA TYR A 244 6.96 1.08 15.67
C TYR A 244 5.84 0.08 15.97
N GLU A 245 6.13 -0.96 16.75
CA GLU A 245 5.14 -1.85 17.34
C GLU A 245 4.44 -1.17 18.53
N THR A 246 3.15 -1.43 18.71
CA THR A 246 2.37 -1.05 19.90
C THR A 246 1.67 -2.28 20.49
N ALA A 247 1.04 -2.14 21.67
CA ALA A 247 0.27 -3.22 22.27
C ALA A 247 -0.95 -3.61 21.40
N GLU A 248 -1.57 -2.62 20.76
CA GLU A 248 -2.71 -2.79 19.86
C GLU A 248 -2.30 -3.29 18.48
N ASN A 249 -1.11 -2.91 18.01
CA ASN A 249 -0.55 -3.31 16.72
C ASN A 249 0.84 -3.95 16.93
N PRO A 250 0.89 -5.19 17.46
CA PRO A 250 2.16 -5.85 17.77
C PRO A 250 2.95 -6.28 16.54
N ASN A 251 2.31 -6.30 15.36
CA ASN A 251 2.91 -6.62 14.07
C ASN A 251 3.10 -5.37 13.19
N ALA A 252 2.89 -4.17 13.73
CA ALA A 252 3.18 -2.92 13.04
C ALA A 252 4.69 -2.75 12.88
N GLY A 253 5.11 -2.06 11.83
CA GLY A 253 6.51 -1.79 11.61
C GLY A 253 6.87 -1.66 10.15
N TRP A 254 8.18 -1.60 9.92
CA TRP A 254 8.75 -1.28 8.63
C TRP A 254 9.77 -2.32 8.21
N ILE A 255 9.75 -2.68 6.94
CA ILE A 255 10.88 -3.32 6.28
C ILE A 255 11.43 -2.30 5.29
N PHE A 256 12.60 -1.75 5.57
CA PHE A 256 13.22 -0.76 4.68
C PHE A 256 14.09 -1.46 3.66
N GLU A 257 13.82 -1.21 2.39
CA GLU A 257 14.53 -1.80 1.27
C GLU A 257 15.39 -0.76 0.55
N ASN A 258 16.54 -1.20 0.02
CA ASN A 258 17.42 -0.40 -0.82
C ASN A 258 17.78 0.94 -0.17
N THR A 259 18.31 0.90 1.05
CA THR A 259 18.50 2.12 1.86
C THR A 259 19.85 2.15 2.58
N SER A 260 20.08 3.23 3.31
CA SER A 260 21.19 3.34 4.24
C SER A 260 20.76 3.93 5.58
N VAL A 261 21.47 3.54 6.64
CA VAL A 261 21.36 4.08 7.99
C VAL A 261 22.72 4.61 8.41
N ASN A 262 22.80 5.88 8.79
CA ASN A 262 23.96 6.44 9.48
C ASN A 262 23.48 7.04 10.80
N ALA A 263 23.87 6.44 11.92
CA ALA A 263 23.49 6.85 13.26
C ALA A 263 24.66 6.78 14.23
N THR A 264 24.51 7.38 15.42
CA THR A 264 25.44 7.11 16.52
C THR A 264 25.19 5.72 17.05
N SER A 265 24.00 5.46 17.60
CA SER A 265 23.50 4.17 18.07
C SER A 265 22.08 3.93 17.52
N ALA A 266 21.55 2.71 17.64
CA ALA A 266 20.17 2.43 17.29
C ALA A 266 19.53 1.39 18.23
N ASP A 267 18.32 1.69 18.70
CA ASP A 267 17.46 0.78 19.47
C ASP A 267 16.07 0.77 18.84
N LEU A 268 15.80 -0.28 18.07
CA LEU A 268 14.70 -0.35 17.12
C LEU A 268 13.77 -1.53 17.42
N LYS A 269 12.46 -1.28 17.33
CA LYS A 269 11.42 -2.32 17.40
C LYS A 269 10.43 -2.22 16.26
N GLY A 270 10.03 -3.36 15.70
CA GLY A 270 9.22 -3.42 14.49
C GLY A 270 9.99 -2.94 13.26
N VAL A 271 11.27 -3.25 13.16
CA VAL A 271 12.11 -2.82 12.04
C VAL A 271 12.83 -4.00 11.42
N GLY A 272 12.81 -4.06 10.09
CA GLY A 272 13.63 -4.93 9.28
C GLY A 272 14.31 -4.16 8.15
N PHE A 273 15.30 -4.79 7.54
CA PHE A 273 16.06 -4.22 6.43
C PHE A 273 16.35 -5.28 5.37
N ILE A 274 16.29 -4.87 4.10
CA ILE A 274 16.69 -5.67 2.94
C ILE A 274 17.55 -4.78 2.05
N ASN A 275 18.72 -5.27 1.60
CA ASN A 275 19.61 -4.48 0.76
C ASN A 275 19.97 -3.11 1.40
N ALA A 276 20.41 -3.13 2.65
CA ALA A 276 20.71 -1.92 3.41
C ALA A 276 22.19 -1.78 3.78
N ALA A 277 22.69 -0.55 3.77
CA ALA A 277 24.00 -0.20 4.32
C ALA A 277 23.82 0.52 5.69
N ILE A 278 24.13 -0.16 6.79
CA ILE A 278 23.93 0.32 8.15
C ILE A 278 25.27 0.63 8.80
N ASN A 279 25.51 1.90 9.15
CA ASN A 279 26.71 2.38 9.82
C ASN A 279 26.34 3.01 11.17
N ILE A 280 26.84 2.40 12.23
CA ILE A 280 26.66 2.81 13.62
C ILE A 280 28.03 3.25 14.16
N SER A 281 28.17 4.56 14.34
CA SER A 281 29.47 5.18 14.64
C SER A 281 29.86 5.09 16.12
N ASN A 282 28.88 5.00 17.02
CA ASN A 282 29.13 4.95 18.46
C ASN A 282 27.99 4.29 19.26
N GLY A 283 28.29 3.22 19.99
CA GLY A 283 27.27 2.43 20.69
C GLY A 283 26.78 1.25 19.85
N SER A 284 25.65 0.66 20.26
CA SER A 284 25.16 -0.60 19.71
C SER A 284 24.05 -0.42 18.67
N LEU A 285 23.86 -1.45 17.84
CA LEU A 285 22.64 -1.69 17.07
C LEU A 285 21.81 -2.76 17.78
N ASN A 286 20.61 -2.40 18.21
CA ASN A 286 19.63 -3.34 18.76
C ASN A 286 18.38 -3.33 17.89
N ILE A 287 17.96 -4.50 17.42
CA ILE A 287 16.69 -4.73 16.72
C ILE A 287 15.92 -5.79 17.51
N THR A 288 14.73 -5.45 18.00
CA THR A 288 13.86 -6.35 18.74
C THR A 288 12.47 -6.34 18.15
N ASN A 289 12.06 -7.43 17.50
CA ASN A 289 10.73 -7.55 16.89
C ASN A 289 9.89 -8.60 17.60
N ASN A 290 8.59 -8.35 17.71
CA ASN A 290 7.63 -9.35 18.20
C ASN A 290 7.52 -10.53 17.23
N GLY A 291 7.58 -10.24 15.93
CA GLY A 291 7.60 -11.22 14.86
C GLY A 291 9.01 -11.57 14.38
N ALA A 292 9.09 -11.93 13.11
CA ALA A 292 10.35 -12.30 12.46
C ALA A 292 11.35 -11.13 12.46
N ALA A 293 12.64 -11.46 12.53
CA ALA A 293 13.70 -10.49 12.28
C ALA A 293 14.14 -10.59 10.82
N VAL A 294 14.16 -9.47 10.11
CA VAL A 294 14.57 -9.40 8.70
C VAL A 294 15.75 -8.45 8.59
N LEU A 295 16.92 -8.97 8.24
CA LEU A 295 18.12 -8.20 7.95
C LEU A 295 18.90 -8.96 6.88
N SER A 296 18.39 -8.99 5.66
CA SER A 296 18.96 -9.77 4.55
C SER A 296 19.65 -8.87 3.52
N ASN A 297 20.60 -9.44 2.77
CA ASN A 297 21.39 -8.75 1.74
C ASN A 297 21.98 -7.42 2.24
N SER A 298 22.34 -7.33 3.51
CA SER A 298 22.67 -6.05 4.16
C SER A 298 24.13 -6.02 4.63
N THR A 299 24.69 -4.83 4.72
CA THR A 299 26.00 -4.60 5.34
C THR A 299 25.83 -3.78 6.60
N VAL A 300 26.31 -4.29 7.72
CA VAL A 300 26.23 -3.65 9.05
C VAL A 300 27.63 -3.42 9.59
N ASN A 301 27.96 -2.16 9.88
CA ASN A 301 29.21 -1.75 10.51
C ASN A 301 28.92 -1.04 11.83
N VAL A 302 29.26 -1.68 12.96
CA VAL A 302 29.15 -1.10 14.30
C VAL A 302 30.54 -0.86 14.87
N SER A 303 30.95 0.41 14.86
CA SER A 303 32.35 0.79 15.13
C SER A 303 32.74 0.63 16.61
N ASN A 304 31.81 0.91 17.53
CA ASN A 304 32.08 0.94 18.98
C ASN A 304 30.88 0.43 19.79
N GLY A 305 30.56 -0.87 19.68
CA GLY A 305 29.46 -1.47 20.43
C GLY A 305 29.07 -2.85 19.95
N ASN A 306 27.90 -3.31 20.40
CA ASN A 306 27.36 -4.62 20.10
C ASN A 306 26.35 -4.57 18.96
N VAL A 307 26.07 -5.73 18.38
CA VAL A 307 24.88 -5.97 17.56
C VAL A 307 24.00 -6.97 18.30
N SER A 308 22.74 -6.65 18.51
CA SER A 308 21.74 -7.55 19.10
C SER A 308 20.51 -7.60 18.21
N ILE A 309 20.17 -8.78 17.70
CA ILE A 309 18.98 -9.00 16.89
C ILE A 309 18.13 -10.06 17.57
N VAL A 310 16.90 -9.68 17.91
CA VAL A 310 15.95 -10.53 18.64
C VAL A 310 14.66 -10.59 17.85
N SER A 311 14.25 -11.82 17.54
CA SER A 311 12.90 -12.16 17.09
C SER A 311 12.21 -12.91 18.21
N ALA A 312 11.05 -12.43 18.67
CA ALA A 312 10.27 -13.11 19.70
C ALA A 312 9.40 -14.24 19.13
N ALA A 313 9.11 -14.22 17.83
CA ALA A 313 8.38 -15.27 17.11
C ALA A 313 8.83 -15.38 15.64
N GLY A 314 8.85 -16.58 15.09
CA GLY A 314 9.24 -16.83 13.70
C GLY A 314 10.75 -16.76 13.46
N LYS A 315 11.14 -16.86 12.18
CA LYS A 315 12.53 -16.96 11.76
C LYS A 315 13.30 -15.64 11.89
N ALA A 316 14.62 -15.75 12.01
CA ALA A 316 15.55 -14.65 11.76
C ALA A 316 16.21 -14.83 10.38
N ASP A 317 15.94 -13.93 9.45
CA ASP A 317 16.48 -13.98 8.09
C ASP A 317 17.63 -12.99 7.89
N LEU A 318 18.85 -13.55 7.84
CA LEU A 318 20.10 -12.82 7.67
C LEU A 318 20.90 -13.34 6.47
N ALA A 319 20.25 -13.95 5.48
CA ALA A 319 20.93 -14.37 4.27
C ALA A 319 21.64 -13.20 3.58
N GLU A 320 22.84 -13.46 3.08
CA GLU A 320 23.66 -12.50 2.34
C GLU A 320 24.05 -11.24 3.15
N THR A 321 23.96 -11.31 4.48
CA THR A 321 24.26 -10.18 5.36
C THR A 321 25.66 -10.27 5.96
N ASN A 322 26.38 -9.15 5.90
CA ASN A 322 27.70 -8.98 6.52
C ASN A 322 27.58 -8.07 7.74
N ILE A 323 27.86 -8.59 8.94
CA ILE A 323 27.86 -7.85 10.19
C ILE A 323 29.30 -7.77 10.72
N THR A 324 29.80 -6.56 10.90
CA THR A 324 31.04 -6.27 11.62
C THR A 324 30.74 -5.44 12.85
N ALA A 325 31.18 -5.90 14.02
CA ALA A 325 31.03 -5.18 15.29
C ALA A 325 32.33 -5.23 16.10
N GLN A 326 32.63 -4.17 16.85
CA GLN A 326 33.74 -4.22 17.80
C GLN A 326 33.41 -5.15 18.98
N GLY A 327 32.21 -5.02 19.54
CA GLY A 327 31.70 -5.81 20.65
C GLY A 327 30.95 -7.08 20.21
N ASN A 328 30.08 -7.60 21.08
CA ASN A 328 29.36 -8.85 20.86
C ASN A 328 28.39 -8.75 19.69
N ILE A 329 28.19 -9.87 18.98
CA ILE A 329 27.11 -10.07 18.03
C ILE A 329 26.21 -11.16 18.59
N THR A 330 24.96 -10.83 18.91
CA THR A 330 23.98 -11.75 19.46
C THR A 330 22.76 -11.83 18.55
N LEU A 331 22.42 -13.05 18.12
CA LEU A 331 21.21 -13.36 17.39
C LEU A 331 20.37 -14.33 18.21
N THR A 332 19.11 -13.98 18.48
CA THR A 332 18.18 -14.82 19.24
C THR A 332 16.85 -14.94 18.49
N THR A 333 16.46 -16.17 18.18
CA THR A 333 15.15 -16.50 17.61
C THR A 333 14.64 -17.82 18.22
N PRO A 334 13.32 -17.96 18.43
CA PRO A 334 12.74 -19.23 18.86
C PRO A 334 12.69 -20.27 17.73
N ASP A 335 12.85 -19.86 16.47
CA ASP A 335 12.69 -20.72 15.29
C ASP A 335 14.07 -20.90 14.61
N GLN A 336 14.11 -20.93 13.28
CA GLN A 336 15.32 -21.01 12.47
C GLN A 336 16.00 -19.66 12.24
N THR A 337 17.33 -19.70 12.13
CA THR A 337 18.16 -18.58 11.64
C THR A 337 18.70 -18.92 10.26
N ASN A 338 18.44 -18.07 9.27
CA ASN A 338 19.05 -18.17 7.95
C ASN A 338 20.30 -17.28 7.90
N LEU A 339 21.49 -17.88 7.78
CA LEU A 339 22.79 -17.20 7.62
C LEU A 339 23.48 -17.56 6.30
N THR A 340 22.71 -18.04 5.31
CA THR A 340 23.26 -18.45 4.02
C THR A 340 24.04 -17.30 3.39
N ASN A 341 25.33 -17.52 3.08
CA ASN A 341 26.24 -16.50 2.54
C ASN A 341 26.44 -15.25 3.43
N GLY A 342 26.05 -15.30 4.70
CA GLY A 342 26.28 -14.23 5.66
C GLY A 342 27.62 -14.36 6.39
N THR A 343 28.15 -13.23 6.88
CA THR A 343 29.36 -13.18 7.71
C THR A 343 29.09 -12.42 9.00
N LEU A 344 29.47 -12.99 10.14
CA LEU A 344 29.41 -12.33 11.45
C LEU A 344 30.83 -12.18 12.00
N ASN A 345 31.32 -10.95 12.12
CA ASN A 345 32.68 -10.66 12.56
C ASN A 345 32.68 -9.74 13.78
N SER A 346 33.05 -10.29 14.94
CA SER A 346 33.31 -9.52 16.15
C SER A 346 34.81 -9.39 16.38
N SER A 347 35.33 -8.16 16.49
CA SER A 347 36.78 -7.96 16.64
C SER A 347 37.29 -8.19 18.07
N THR A 348 36.47 -7.91 19.08
CA THR A 348 36.85 -8.05 20.50
C THR A 348 35.82 -8.78 21.37
N GLY A 349 34.62 -9.02 20.85
CA GLY A 349 33.53 -9.70 21.55
C GLY A 349 33.29 -11.12 21.09
N ALA A 350 32.22 -11.72 21.59
CA ALA A 350 31.74 -13.03 21.17
C ALA A 350 30.69 -12.91 20.04
N VAL A 351 30.61 -13.96 19.23
CA VAL A 351 29.48 -14.19 18.33
C VAL A 351 28.61 -15.30 18.94
N SER A 352 27.34 -15.01 19.20
CA SER A 352 26.37 -15.95 19.76
C SER A 352 25.13 -16.00 18.87
N VAL A 353 24.78 -17.21 18.42
CA VAL A 353 23.58 -17.46 17.63
C VAL A 353 22.76 -18.52 18.36
N THR A 354 21.56 -18.14 18.77
CA THR A 354 20.61 -19.03 19.46
C THR A 354 19.36 -19.15 18.59
N ALA A 355 19.17 -20.34 18.01
CA ALA A 355 17.99 -20.76 17.26
C ALA A 355 17.42 -22.00 17.96
N GLN A 356 16.14 -21.96 18.35
CA GLN A 356 15.53 -23.04 19.14
C GLN A 356 14.66 -24.00 18.31
N GLY A 357 14.32 -23.65 17.07
CA GLY A 357 13.41 -24.41 16.21
C GLY A 357 14.07 -25.08 15.01
N GLY A 358 15.25 -25.68 15.22
CA GLY A 358 16.14 -26.22 14.18
C GLY A 358 15.50 -27.01 13.04
#